data_AF-A0A516H504-F1
#
_entry.id   AF-A0A516H504-F1
#
_cell.length_a   1.000
_cell.length_b   1.000
_cell.length_c   1.000
_cell.angle_alpha   90.00
_cell.angle_beta   90.00
_cell.angle_gamma   90.00
#
_symmetry.space_group_name_H-M   'P 1'
#
loop_
_entity.id
_entity.type
_entity.pdbx_description
1 polymer ?
#
loop_
_entity_poly.entity_id
_entity_poly.type
_entity_poly.pdbx_seq_one_letter_code
_entity_poly.pdbx_strand_id
1 'polypeptide(L)'
;MSSKAGRPSVWNGLRNATEIAHAAWKFEKQRGPREPRQRDEVEFLPAALEVLESPPSPTARYTFWSLTALLAVGLAWSFIGELDVVAVADGRTIPAGQTKVIQPLEPGVVRAIRVQNGQHVKAGERLVELDPTTAGADMRRLTAELVASRLDAARLEASAIPADALRRFVPPIGTPRSLVELHTAMLVSQVDEHLARLAGMDAELERRNADRKSVEADIARLENALPLLRTRSQARTELADKGFGSRLLALELQQQQVEMEYALRGQRHRREEAAAAVAALQRQRQQIQSEYLKVVLNQRDEAQRKAAVLEEEFLKAEQRHGLQTLTAPLDGVVQQLAIHSIGGVVTPAQVLMVIVPDNATLEVEATVQNRDIGFIQPGQEVEVKIETFLFTKYGTIPGKVISVSRDAVPDEKRGLVYPIRIALERSSMNVDGRQVELGAGMALTAEVKTDRRRMIDYLLSPIARYRQESLRER
;
A
#
# COMPACT_ATOMS: atom_id res chain seq x y z
N MET A 1 -42.62 45.81 -81.92
CA MET A 1 -41.46 44.97 -81.54
C MET A 1 -41.79 44.24 -80.24
N SER A 2 -41.47 42.96 -80.21
CA SER A 2 -41.47 42.01 -79.08
C SER A 2 -42.82 41.55 -78.50
N SER A 3 -43.21 40.38 -79.00
CA SER A 3 -44.19 39.44 -78.46
C SER A 3 -43.79 38.97 -77.05
N LYS A 4 -44.70 39.13 -76.08
CA LYS A 4 -44.69 38.40 -74.81
C LYS A 4 -45.53 37.13 -74.98
N ALA A 5 -44.90 36.01 -75.27
CA ALA A 5 -45.51 34.69 -75.15
C ALA A 5 -45.21 34.12 -73.74
N GLY A 6 -46.26 33.94 -72.94
CA GLY A 6 -46.18 33.26 -71.64
C GLY A 6 -45.86 31.78 -71.80
N ARG A 7 -44.91 31.28 -71.01
CA ARG A 7 -44.56 29.85 -70.92
C ARG A 7 -45.72 29.08 -70.26
N PRO A 8 -46.16 27.93 -70.81
CA PRO A 8 -47.16 27.09 -70.14
C PRO A 8 -46.57 26.45 -68.87
N SER A 9 -47.31 26.53 -67.75
CA SER A 9 -46.91 25.89 -66.50
C SER A 9 -47.08 24.37 -66.58
N VAL A 10 -46.15 23.63 -65.98
CA VAL A 10 -46.14 22.15 -65.90
C VAL A 10 -47.43 21.59 -65.30
N TRP A 11 -48.11 22.37 -64.46
CA TRP A 11 -49.39 22.03 -63.86
C TRP A 11 -50.55 21.91 -64.86
N ASN A 12 -50.51 22.63 -65.99
CA ASN A 12 -51.51 22.47 -67.06
C ASN A 12 -51.29 21.18 -67.87
N GLY A 13 -50.05 20.69 -67.97
CA GLY A 13 -49.73 19.41 -68.61
C GLY A 13 -50.23 18.20 -67.81
N LEU A 14 -50.07 18.24 -66.48
CA LEU A 14 -50.57 17.20 -65.58
C LEU A 14 -52.11 17.16 -65.53
N ARG A 15 -52.78 18.31 -65.56
CA ARG A 15 -54.25 18.38 -65.60
C ARG A 15 -54.83 17.86 -66.91
N ASN A 16 -54.19 18.15 -68.04
CA ASN A 16 -54.58 17.58 -69.33
C ASN A 16 -54.30 16.07 -69.39
N ALA A 17 -53.21 15.59 -68.81
CA ALA A 17 -52.92 14.16 -68.76
C ALA A 17 -53.94 13.38 -67.92
N THR A 18 -54.39 13.93 -66.80
CA THR A 18 -55.41 13.30 -65.95
C THR A 18 -56.80 13.36 -66.59
N GLU A 19 -57.14 14.42 -67.32
CA GLU A 19 -58.39 14.48 -68.09
C GLU A 19 -58.39 13.55 -69.30
N ILE A 20 -57.26 13.41 -70.02
CA ILE A 20 -57.12 12.43 -71.11
C ILE A 20 -57.21 11.00 -70.55
N ALA A 21 -56.59 10.72 -69.40
CA ALA A 21 -56.70 9.42 -68.74
C ALA A 21 -58.12 9.13 -68.24
N HIS A 22 -58.83 10.13 -67.68
CA HIS A 22 -60.22 9.97 -67.28
C HIS A 22 -61.18 9.81 -68.47
N ALA A 23 -60.95 10.56 -69.55
CA ALA A 23 -61.73 10.45 -70.79
C ALA A 23 -61.51 9.09 -71.47
N ALA A 24 -60.25 8.61 -71.53
CA ALA A 24 -59.91 7.28 -72.02
C ALA A 24 -60.55 6.18 -71.16
N TRP A 25 -60.51 6.30 -69.83
CA TRP A 25 -61.14 5.33 -68.94
C TRP A 25 -62.67 5.32 -69.03
N LYS A 26 -63.30 6.48 -69.26
CA LYS A 26 -64.74 6.57 -69.56
C LYS A 26 -65.11 5.94 -70.90
N PHE A 27 -64.26 6.09 -71.93
CA PHE A 27 -64.42 5.46 -73.24
C PHE A 27 -64.26 3.94 -73.17
N GLU A 28 -63.31 3.43 -72.38
CA GLU A 28 -63.09 2.00 -72.18
C GLU A 28 -64.29 1.36 -71.46
N LYS A 29 -64.91 2.07 -70.52
CA LYS A 29 -66.07 1.58 -69.74
C LYS A 29 -67.39 1.57 -70.54
N GLN A 30 -67.46 2.30 -71.66
CA GLN A 30 -68.60 2.28 -72.61
C GLN A 30 -68.48 1.19 -73.68
N ARG A 31 -67.29 0.60 -73.86
CA ARG A 31 -67.16 -0.67 -74.57
C ARG A 31 -67.70 -1.76 -73.63
N GLY A 32 -68.90 -2.27 -73.93
CA GLY A 32 -69.44 -3.45 -73.23
C GLY A 32 -68.43 -4.62 -73.25
N PRO A 33 -68.55 -5.59 -72.34
CA PRO A 33 -67.62 -6.70 -72.27
C PRO A 33 -67.59 -7.41 -73.63
N ARG A 34 -66.42 -7.41 -74.29
CA ARG A 34 -66.22 -8.20 -75.50
C ARG A 34 -66.30 -9.67 -75.08
N GLU A 35 -67.27 -10.39 -75.64
CA GLU A 35 -67.30 -11.84 -75.48
C GLU A 35 -65.95 -12.40 -75.94
N PRO A 36 -65.30 -13.27 -75.14
CA PRO A 36 -64.05 -13.86 -75.54
C PRO A 36 -64.30 -14.74 -76.77
N ARG A 37 -63.77 -14.33 -77.92
CA ARG A 37 -63.80 -15.13 -79.15
C ARG A 37 -63.09 -16.47 -78.89
N GLN A 38 -63.72 -17.56 -79.31
CA GLN A 38 -63.17 -18.90 -79.11
C GLN A 38 -61.87 -19.06 -79.90
N ARG A 39 -60.94 -19.88 -79.39
CA ARG A 39 -59.58 -20.07 -79.95
C ARG A 39 -59.59 -20.30 -81.46
N ASP A 40 -60.60 -21.01 -81.95
CA ASP A 40 -60.74 -21.40 -83.36
C ASP A 40 -61.08 -20.20 -84.28
N GLU A 41 -61.61 -19.09 -83.74
CA GLU A 41 -61.91 -17.86 -84.49
C GLU A 41 -60.69 -16.93 -84.64
N VAL A 42 -59.63 -17.14 -83.84
CA VAL A 42 -58.44 -16.29 -83.82
C VAL A 42 -57.36 -16.79 -84.80
N GLU A 43 -57.44 -18.06 -85.19
CA GLU A 43 -56.47 -18.75 -86.08
C GLU A 43 -56.60 -18.30 -87.56
N PHE A 44 -57.68 -17.62 -87.93
CA PHE A 44 -57.95 -17.12 -89.29
C PHE A 44 -57.75 -15.60 -89.46
N LEU A 45 -57.25 -14.90 -88.43
CA LEU A 45 -56.93 -13.47 -88.51
C LEU A 45 -55.48 -13.25 -89.01
N PRO A 46 -55.18 -12.13 -89.70
CA PRO A 46 -53.82 -11.81 -90.10
C PRO A 46 -52.88 -11.81 -88.90
N ALA A 47 -51.68 -12.38 -89.02
CA ALA A 47 -50.73 -12.67 -87.91
C ALA A 47 -50.48 -11.49 -86.93
N ALA A 48 -50.67 -10.24 -87.36
CA ALA A 48 -50.56 -9.06 -86.51
C ALA A 48 -51.70 -8.93 -85.47
N LEU A 49 -52.91 -9.41 -85.77
CA LEU A 49 -54.09 -9.33 -84.90
C LEU A 49 -54.20 -10.53 -83.94
N GLU A 50 -53.72 -11.71 -84.34
CA GLU A 50 -53.69 -12.92 -83.51
C GLU A 50 -52.81 -12.77 -82.26
N VAL A 51 -51.67 -12.07 -82.39
CA VAL A 51 -50.75 -11.79 -81.27
C VAL A 51 -51.33 -10.76 -80.29
N LEU A 52 -52.22 -9.89 -80.75
CA LEU A 52 -52.85 -8.84 -79.92
C LEU A 52 -54.11 -9.33 -79.19
N GLU A 53 -54.85 -10.28 -79.76
CA GLU A 53 -56.14 -10.74 -79.23
C GLU A 53 -56.09 -12.13 -78.56
N SER A 54 -54.95 -12.82 -78.59
CA SER A 54 -54.78 -14.10 -77.90
C SER A 54 -54.77 -13.91 -76.36
N PRO A 55 -55.65 -14.58 -75.60
CA PRO A 55 -55.63 -14.48 -74.14
C PRO A 55 -54.31 -15.07 -73.60
N PRO A 56 -53.64 -14.39 -72.65
CA PRO A 56 -52.36 -14.85 -72.13
C PRO A 56 -52.47 -16.24 -71.52
N SER A 57 -51.48 -17.10 -71.78
CA SER A 57 -51.52 -18.50 -71.39
C SER A 57 -51.67 -18.66 -69.86
N PRO A 58 -52.50 -19.62 -69.38
CA PRO A 58 -52.75 -19.79 -67.96
C PRO A 58 -51.47 -20.13 -67.17
N THR A 59 -50.52 -20.83 -67.78
CA THR A 59 -49.20 -21.12 -67.18
C THR A 59 -48.36 -19.86 -66.97
N ALA A 60 -48.34 -18.92 -67.92
CA ALA A 60 -47.66 -17.63 -67.76
C ALA A 60 -48.26 -16.80 -66.62
N ARG A 61 -49.56 -16.93 -66.38
CA ARG A 61 -50.23 -16.26 -65.26
C ARG A 61 -49.83 -16.88 -63.92
N TYR A 62 -49.79 -18.20 -63.80
CA TYR A 62 -49.35 -18.85 -62.56
C TYR A 62 -47.87 -18.60 -62.25
N THR A 63 -46.99 -18.64 -63.26
CA THR A 63 -45.57 -18.31 -63.05
C THR A 63 -45.40 -16.85 -62.62
N PHE A 64 -46.11 -15.91 -63.26
CA PHE A 64 -46.11 -14.50 -62.88
C PHE A 64 -46.58 -14.26 -61.43
N TRP A 65 -47.71 -14.86 -61.03
CA TRP A 65 -48.21 -14.74 -59.66
C TRP A 65 -47.30 -15.44 -58.64
N SER A 66 -46.70 -16.59 -58.96
CA SER A 66 -45.75 -17.26 -58.07
C SER A 66 -44.46 -16.44 -57.89
N LEU A 67 -43.97 -15.81 -58.95
CA LEU A 67 -42.79 -14.95 -58.91
C LEU A 67 -43.08 -13.67 -58.13
N THR A 68 -44.28 -13.10 -58.30
CA THR A 68 -44.74 -11.93 -57.56
C THR A 68 -44.93 -12.26 -56.08
N ALA A 69 -45.48 -13.43 -55.76
CA ALA A 69 -45.61 -13.91 -54.38
C ALA A 69 -44.24 -14.16 -53.74
N LEU A 70 -43.28 -14.80 -54.43
CA LEU A 70 -41.91 -14.99 -53.96
C LEU A 70 -41.22 -13.64 -53.69
N LEU A 71 -41.35 -12.70 -54.62
CA LEU A 71 -40.81 -11.34 -54.46
C LEU A 71 -41.47 -10.62 -53.26
N ALA A 72 -42.78 -10.74 -53.11
CA ALA A 72 -43.52 -10.14 -51.99
C ALA A 72 -43.11 -10.75 -50.64
N VAL A 73 -42.88 -12.07 -50.58
CA VAL A 73 -42.36 -12.75 -49.38
C VAL A 73 -40.93 -12.31 -49.08
N GLY A 74 -40.05 -12.21 -50.10
CA GLY A 74 -38.69 -11.71 -49.92
C GLY A 74 -38.66 -10.24 -49.46
N LEU A 75 -39.53 -9.39 -50.00
CA LEU A 75 -39.71 -8.01 -49.56
C LEU A 75 -40.22 -7.96 -48.12
N ALA A 76 -41.27 -8.72 -47.78
CA ALA A 76 -41.81 -8.78 -46.43
C ALA A 76 -40.76 -9.29 -45.42
N TRP A 77 -39.96 -10.29 -45.80
CA TRP A 77 -38.87 -10.80 -44.97
C TRP A 77 -37.76 -9.76 -44.81
N SER A 78 -37.45 -8.97 -45.84
CA SER A 78 -36.46 -7.88 -45.79
C SER A 78 -36.84 -6.74 -44.82
N PHE A 79 -38.15 -6.56 -44.54
CA PHE A 79 -38.63 -5.63 -43.51
C PHE A 79 -38.48 -6.18 -42.08
N ILE A 80 -38.41 -7.51 -41.91
CA ILE A 80 -38.38 -8.18 -40.61
C ILE A 80 -36.95 -8.64 -40.26
N GLY A 81 -36.15 -9.04 -41.26
CA GLY A 81 -34.79 -9.53 -41.08
C GLY A 81 -33.83 -8.42 -40.66
N GLU A 82 -33.26 -8.58 -39.47
CA GLU A 82 -32.20 -7.73 -38.92
C GLU A 82 -30.83 -8.39 -39.15
N LEU A 83 -29.84 -7.58 -39.53
CA LEU A 83 -28.44 -7.95 -39.66
C LEU A 83 -27.62 -7.12 -38.67
N ASP A 84 -26.76 -7.79 -37.92
CA ASP A 84 -25.82 -7.13 -37.01
C ASP A 84 -24.73 -6.42 -37.83
N VAL A 85 -24.51 -5.14 -37.53
CA VAL A 85 -23.37 -4.36 -38.02
C VAL A 85 -22.26 -4.48 -37.00
N VAL A 86 -21.09 -4.92 -37.44
CA VAL A 86 -19.92 -5.13 -36.58
C VAL A 86 -18.80 -4.15 -36.90
N ALA A 87 -18.19 -3.61 -35.84
CA ALA A 87 -16.93 -2.91 -35.94
C ALA A 87 -15.79 -3.87 -35.60
N VAL A 88 -14.79 -3.96 -36.47
CA VAL A 88 -13.66 -4.86 -36.31
C VAL A 88 -12.54 -4.14 -35.55
N ALA A 89 -12.08 -4.75 -34.47
CA ALA A 89 -11.00 -4.26 -33.64
C ALA A 89 -9.95 -5.35 -33.44
N ASP A 90 -8.72 -5.10 -33.89
CA ASP A 90 -7.62 -6.05 -33.66
C ASP A 90 -6.94 -5.76 -32.34
N GLY A 91 -6.55 -6.81 -31.63
CA GLY A 91 -6.03 -6.69 -30.28
C GLY A 91 -5.26 -7.90 -29.80
N ARG A 92 -5.00 -7.89 -28.50
CA ARG A 92 -4.36 -9.00 -27.79
C ARG A 92 -4.96 -9.19 -26.41
N THR A 93 -4.86 -10.40 -25.88
CA THR A 93 -5.22 -10.67 -24.49
C THR A 93 -4.22 -10.05 -23.53
N ILE A 94 -4.71 -9.43 -22.46
CA ILE A 94 -3.92 -8.93 -21.34
C ILE A 94 -4.54 -9.48 -20.04
N PRO A 95 -3.74 -9.80 -19.01
CA PRO A 95 -4.30 -10.15 -17.71
C PRO A 95 -5.04 -8.93 -17.16
N ALA A 96 -6.32 -9.11 -16.86
CA ALA A 96 -7.13 -8.11 -16.19
C ALA A 96 -6.67 -7.97 -14.74
N GLY A 97 -6.65 -6.74 -14.27
CA GLY A 97 -6.18 -6.40 -12.94
C GLY A 97 -4.73 -5.91 -12.92
N GLN A 98 -4.27 -5.62 -11.70
CA GLN A 98 -2.96 -5.02 -11.47
C GLN A 98 -1.92 -6.13 -11.41
N THR A 99 -1.23 -6.38 -12.52
CA THR A 99 0.03 -7.13 -12.49
C THR A 99 0.95 -6.51 -11.42
N LYS A 100 1.63 -7.35 -10.64
CA LYS A 100 2.46 -6.87 -9.53
C LYS A 100 3.90 -6.75 -9.99
N VAL A 101 4.36 -5.51 -10.06
CA VAL A 101 5.74 -5.18 -10.41
C VAL A 101 6.63 -5.43 -9.21
N ILE A 102 7.70 -6.21 -9.40
CA ILE A 102 8.72 -6.46 -8.39
C ILE A 102 9.91 -5.56 -8.69
N GLN A 103 10.21 -4.69 -7.73
CA GLN A 103 11.26 -3.69 -7.80
C GLN A 103 12.01 -3.63 -6.47
N PRO A 104 13.33 -3.38 -6.46
CA PRO A 104 14.09 -3.23 -5.24
C PRO A 104 13.83 -1.84 -4.65
N LEU A 105 13.75 -1.79 -3.31
CA LEU A 105 13.65 -0.51 -2.59
C LEU A 105 15.02 0.15 -2.40
N GLU A 106 16.06 -0.66 -2.23
CA GLU A 106 17.44 -0.21 -2.02
C GLU A 106 18.34 -0.66 -3.19
N PRO A 107 19.38 0.12 -3.53
CA PRO A 107 20.37 -0.32 -4.51
C PRO A 107 21.14 -1.52 -3.97
N GLY A 108 21.46 -2.47 -4.85
CA GLY A 108 22.17 -3.68 -4.44
C GLY A 108 22.79 -4.41 -5.62
N VAL A 109 23.65 -5.38 -5.29
CA VAL A 109 24.25 -6.28 -6.28
C VAL A 109 23.47 -7.58 -6.27
N VAL A 110 23.04 -8.08 -7.43
CA VAL A 110 22.32 -9.35 -7.54
C VAL A 110 23.26 -10.50 -7.18
N ARG A 111 22.96 -11.20 -6.09
CA ARG A 111 23.71 -12.37 -5.63
C ARG A 111 23.16 -13.66 -6.23
N ALA A 112 21.84 -13.78 -6.33
CA ALA A 112 21.20 -14.94 -6.93
C ALA A 112 19.85 -14.58 -7.54
N ILE A 113 19.53 -15.20 -8.67
CA ILE A 113 18.22 -15.14 -9.32
C ILE A 113 17.65 -16.56 -9.20
N ARG A 114 16.54 -16.71 -8.47
CA ARG A 114 15.94 -18.03 -8.15
C ARG A 114 14.76 -18.40 -9.06
N VAL A 115 14.39 -17.51 -9.98
CA VAL A 115 13.24 -17.68 -10.86
C VAL A 115 13.59 -17.48 -12.33
N GLN A 116 12.79 -18.07 -13.21
CA GLN A 116 12.89 -17.94 -14.65
C GLN A 116 11.61 -17.34 -15.24
N ASN A 117 11.71 -16.76 -16.43
CA ASN A 117 10.55 -16.23 -17.14
C ASN A 117 9.57 -17.36 -17.49
N GLY A 118 8.29 -17.20 -17.16
CA GLY A 118 7.25 -18.22 -17.30
C GLY A 118 7.15 -19.22 -16.14
N GLN A 119 7.99 -19.10 -15.10
CA GLN A 119 7.91 -19.95 -13.91
C GLN A 119 6.73 -19.55 -13.01
N HIS A 120 6.00 -20.55 -12.52
CA HIS A 120 4.98 -20.38 -11.48
C HIS A 120 5.64 -20.24 -10.10
N VAL A 121 5.20 -19.25 -9.33
CA VAL A 121 5.71 -18.93 -7.99
C VAL A 121 4.58 -18.80 -7.00
N LYS A 122 4.85 -19.15 -5.74
CA LYS A 122 3.91 -18.98 -4.63
C LYS A 122 4.18 -17.70 -3.84
N ALA A 123 3.17 -17.19 -3.15
CA ALA A 123 3.31 -16.09 -2.22
C ALA A 123 4.38 -16.39 -1.16
N GLY A 124 5.30 -15.46 -0.96
CA GLY A 124 6.47 -15.59 -0.07
C GLY A 124 7.67 -16.32 -0.67
N GLU A 125 7.55 -16.88 -1.88
CA GLU A 125 8.69 -17.53 -2.55
C GLU A 125 9.77 -16.51 -2.90
N ARG A 126 11.04 -16.88 -2.65
CA ARG A 126 12.20 -16.01 -2.90
C ARG A 126 12.49 -15.96 -4.39
N LEU A 127 12.49 -14.75 -4.94
CA LEU A 127 12.69 -14.49 -6.38
C LEU A 127 14.12 -14.10 -6.67
N VAL A 128 14.62 -13.09 -5.95
CA VAL A 128 15.95 -12.50 -6.16
C VAL A 128 16.57 -12.22 -4.81
N GLU A 129 17.84 -12.56 -4.66
CA GLU A 129 18.66 -12.23 -3.50
C GLU A 129 19.70 -11.21 -3.93
N LEU A 130 19.68 -10.06 -3.26
CA LEU A 130 20.73 -9.05 -3.32
C LEU A 130 21.83 -9.40 -2.30
N ASP A 131 23.03 -8.88 -2.49
CA ASP A 131 24.15 -9.08 -1.59
C ASP A 131 23.88 -8.44 -0.21
N PRO A 132 23.69 -9.23 0.86
CA PRO A 132 23.32 -8.71 2.16
C PRO A 132 24.54 -8.33 3.01
N THR A 133 25.76 -8.32 2.45
CA THR A 133 27.01 -8.18 3.23
C THR A 133 27.06 -6.90 4.05
N THR A 134 26.71 -5.75 3.45
CA THR A 134 26.70 -4.44 4.13
C THR A 134 25.58 -4.36 5.16
N ALA A 135 24.34 -4.60 4.75
CA ALA A 135 23.17 -4.57 5.64
C ALA A 135 23.30 -5.56 6.81
N GLY A 136 23.86 -6.74 6.57
CA GLY A 136 24.12 -7.74 7.60
C GLY A 136 25.26 -7.37 8.55
N ALA A 137 26.29 -6.67 8.07
CA ALA A 137 27.34 -6.14 8.93
C ALA A 137 26.80 -5.03 9.85
N ASP A 138 25.99 -4.11 9.32
CA ASP A 138 25.34 -3.06 10.09
C ASP A 138 24.39 -3.63 11.15
N MET A 139 23.56 -4.60 10.78
CA MET A 139 22.66 -5.28 11.73
C MET A 139 23.45 -5.96 12.86
N ARG A 140 24.55 -6.66 12.55
CA ARG A 140 25.41 -7.29 13.57
C ARG A 140 26.05 -6.25 14.51
N ARG A 141 26.53 -5.14 13.95
CA ARG A 141 27.11 -4.03 14.73
C ARG A 141 26.07 -3.44 15.69
N LEU A 142 24.88 -3.10 15.19
CA LEU A 142 23.79 -2.55 16.00
C LEU A 142 23.30 -3.53 17.06
N THR A 143 23.23 -4.82 16.73
CA THR A 143 22.89 -5.87 17.70
C THR A 143 23.89 -5.90 18.86
N ALA A 144 25.20 -5.86 18.55
CA ALA A 144 26.24 -5.87 19.57
C ALA A 144 26.20 -4.60 20.45
N GLU A 145 26.01 -3.42 19.85
CA GLU A 145 25.88 -2.15 20.57
C GLU A 145 24.62 -2.11 21.45
N LEU A 146 23.48 -2.62 20.95
CA LEU A 146 22.23 -2.70 21.68
C LEU A 146 22.34 -3.63 22.89
N VAL A 147 22.93 -4.82 22.71
CA VAL A 147 23.17 -5.77 23.80
C VAL A 147 24.08 -5.15 24.86
N ALA A 148 25.16 -4.48 24.46
CA ALA A 148 26.05 -3.79 25.40
C ALA A 148 25.32 -2.70 26.20
N SER A 149 24.55 -1.83 25.53
CA SER A 149 23.78 -0.75 26.19
C SER A 149 22.70 -1.27 27.13
N ARG A 150 22.02 -2.36 26.77
CA ARG A 150 21.03 -3.03 27.64
C ARG A 150 21.69 -3.67 28.86
N LEU A 151 22.87 -4.25 28.68
CA LEU A 151 23.64 -4.84 29.77
C LEU A 151 24.14 -3.76 30.75
N ASP A 152 24.56 -2.60 30.25
CA ASP A 152 24.89 -1.43 31.07
C ASP A 152 23.69 -0.94 31.88
N ALA A 153 22.52 -0.81 31.23
CA ALA A 153 21.29 -0.41 31.92
C ALA A 153 20.92 -1.40 33.04
N ALA A 154 20.97 -2.71 32.77
CA ALA A 154 20.70 -3.75 33.77
C ALA A 154 21.71 -3.74 34.93
N ARG A 155 23.00 -3.53 34.63
CA ARG A 155 24.06 -3.40 35.63
C ARG A 155 23.83 -2.19 36.54
N LEU A 156 23.50 -1.03 35.96
CA LEU A 156 23.27 0.21 36.70
C LEU A 156 21.95 0.16 37.50
N GLU A 157 20.92 -0.52 36.98
CA GLU A 157 19.70 -0.80 37.73
C GLU A 157 19.98 -1.63 38.98
N ALA A 158 20.82 -2.67 38.86
CA ALA A 158 21.28 -3.45 40.00
C ALA A 158 22.14 -2.62 40.98
N SER A 159 23.03 -1.75 40.48
CA SER A 159 23.86 -0.86 41.31
C SER A 159 23.05 0.13 42.15
N ALA A 160 21.82 0.47 41.75
CA ALA A 160 20.97 1.40 42.50
C ALA A 160 20.64 0.90 43.92
N ILE A 161 20.74 -0.41 44.16
CA ILE A 161 20.57 -1.00 45.50
C ILE A 161 21.80 -1.85 45.84
N PRO A 162 22.87 -1.23 46.39
CA PRO A 162 24.17 -1.88 46.60
C PRO A 162 24.11 -3.20 47.36
N ALA A 163 23.26 -3.30 48.38
CA ALA A 163 23.19 -4.47 49.28
C ALA A 163 22.80 -5.78 48.57
N ASP A 164 22.00 -5.73 47.52
CA ASP A 164 21.55 -6.92 46.76
C ASP A 164 21.94 -6.86 45.28
N ALA A 165 22.88 -5.98 44.91
CA ALA A 165 23.15 -5.67 43.52
C ALA A 165 23.41 -6.93 42.67
N LEU A 166 24.24 -7.86 43.16
CA LEU A 166 24.52 -9.12 42.48
C LEU A 166 23.29 -9.99 42.23
N ARG A 167 22.33 -10.02 43.17
CA ARG A 167 21.10 -10.82 43.04
C ARG A 167 20.10 -10.16 42.09
N ARG A 168 20.12 -8.84 41.99
CA ARG A 168 19.24 -8.04 41.12
C ARG A 168 19.76 -7.92 39.70
N PHE A 169 21.03 -8.21 39.45
CA PHE A 169 21.60 -8.16 38.12
C PHE A 169 21.05 -9.29 37.24
N VAL A 170 20.18 -8.92 36.29
CA VAL A 170 19.59 -9.84 35.32
C VAL A 170 20.10 -9.44 33.92
N PRO A 171 21.03 -10.21 33.32
CA PRO A 171 21.51 -9.92 31.98
C PRO A 171 20.42 -10.24 30.92
N PRO A 172 20.37 -9.49 29.80
CA PRO A 172 19.48 -9.81 28.69
C PRO A 172 19.71 -11.22 28.12
N ILE A 173 18.66 -11.81 27.56
CA ILE A 173 18.74 -13.13 26.92
C ILE A 173 19.68 -13.04 25.69
N GLY A 174 20.55 -14.03 25.53
CA GLY A 174 21.47 -14.11 24.39
C GLY A 174 22.76 -13.28 24.54
N THR A 175 23.00 -12.66 25.70
CA THR A 175 24.27 -11.98 25.97
C THR A 175 25.43 -12.99 26.07
N PRO A 176 26.57 -12.76 25.38
CA PRO A 176 27.78 -13.56 25.53
C PRO A 176 28.26 -13.64 26.98
N ARG A 177 28.64 -14.84 27.42
CA ARG A 177 29.12 -15.10 28.79
C ARG A 177 30.28 -14.19 29.21
N SER A 178 31.22 -13.91 28.30
CA SER A 178 32.37 -13.02 28.56
C SER A 178 31.94 -11.59 28.91
N LEU A 179 30.88 -11.07 28.27
CA LEU A 179 30.35 -9.75 28.59
C LEU A 179 29.63 -9.75 29.93
N VAL A 180 28.87 -10.81 30.25
CA VAL A 180 28.22 -10.94 31.55
C VAL A 180 29.26 -10.96 32.68
N GLU A 181 30.35 -11.73 32.53
CA GLU A 181 31.44 -11.80 33.51
C GLU A 181 32.12 -10.44 33.69
N LEU A 182 32.41 -9.72 32.60
CA LEU A 182 32.97 -8.37 32.64
C LEU A 182 32.06 -7.39 33.40
N HIS A 183 30.77 -7.32 33.05
CA HIS A 183 29.84 -6.41 33.69
C HIS A 183 29.57 -6.78 35.16
N THR A 184 29.62 -8.07 35.49
CA THR A 184 29.53 -8.53 36.89
C THR A 184 30.75 -8.06 37.69
N ALA A 185 31.97 -8.20 37.13
CA ALA A 185 33.17 -7.71 37.80
C ALA A 185 33.15 -6.18 37.99
N MET A 186 32.68 -5.43 36.99
CA MET A 186 32.49 -3.97 37.10
C MET A 186 31.44 -3.61 38.17
N LEU A 187 30.34 -4.36 38.25
CA LEU A 187 29.30 -4.17 39.27
C LEU A 187 29.86 -4.35 40.68
N VAL A 188 30.57 -5.46 40.92
CA VAL A 188 31.18 -5.77 42.21
C VAL A 188 32.15 -4.67 42.61
N SER A 189 33.08 -4.30 41.71
CA SER A 189 34.06 -3.24 41.96
C SER A 189 33.41 -1.91 42.34
N GLN A 190 32.37 -1.49 41.60
CA GLN A 190 31.66 -0.23 41.87
C GLN A 190 30.89 -0.25 43.19
N VAL A 191 30.26 -1.38 43.53
CA VAL A 191 29.52 -1.54 44.79
C VAL A 191 30.48 -1.59 45.97
N ASP A 192 31.57 -2.34 45.86
CA ASP A 192 32.58 -2.46 46.91
C ASP A 192 33.26 -1.12 47.21
N GLU A 193 33.57 -0.32 46.19
CA GLU A 193 34.10 1.03 46.36
C GLU A 193 33.13 1.92 47.17
N HIS A 194 31.84 1.88 46.84
CA HIS A 194 30.83 2.65 47.55
C HIS A 194 30.65 2.19 49.00
N LEU A 195 30.58 0.88 49.22
CA LEU A 195 30.46 0.29 50.56
C LEU A 195 31.69 0.59 51.43
N ALA A 196 32.90 0.52 50.86
CA ALA A 196 34.13 0.89 51.55
C ALA A 196 34.14 2.38 51.95
N ARG A 197 33.64 3.26 51.08
CA ARG A 197 33.50 4.69 51.39
C ARG A 197 32.51 4.94 52.54
N LEU A 198 31.38 4.24 52.56
CA LEU A 198 30.43 4.32 53.67
C LEU A 198 31.01 3.75 54.96
N ALA A 199 31.70 2.61 54.90
CA ALA A 199 32.36 2.00 56.06
C ALA A 199 33.42 2.93 56.68
N GLY A 200 34.19 3.64 55.85
CA GLY A 200 35.15 4.66 56.33
C GLY A 200 34.47 5.82 57.05
N MET A 201 33.33 6.30 56.52
CA MET A 201 32.54 7.35 57.16
C MET A 201 31.89 6.87 58.47
N ASP A 202 31.42 5.63 58.50
CA ASP A 202 30.83 5.01 59.69
C ASP A 202 31.87 4.83 60.80
N ALA A 203 33.11 4.46 60.46
CA ALA A 203 34.21 4.41 61.42
C ALA A 203 34.56 5.80 62.01
N GLU A 204 34.54 6.85 61.18
CA GLU A 204 34.76 8.23 61.65
C GLU A 204 33.64 8.71 62.58
N LEU A 205 32.38 8.36 62.26
CA LEU A 205 31.22 8.63 63.11
C LEU A 205 31.33 7.94 64.47
N GLU A 206 31.71 6.66 64.48
CA GLU A 206 31.92 5.92 65.73
C GLU A 206 33.04 6.54 66.58
N ARG A 207 34.16 6.92 65.97
CA ARG A 207 35.24 7.64 66.67
C ARG A 207 34.74 8.94 67.31
N ARG A 208 34.04 9.78 66.56
CA ARG A 208 33.50 11.05 67.08
C ARG A 208 32.42 10.86 68.14
N ASN A 209 31.61 9.82 68.02
CA ASN A 209 30.65 9.45 69.06
C ASN A 209 31.35 9.00 70.35
N ALA A 210 32.47 8.28 70.25
CA ALA A 210 33.28 7.91 71.41
C ALA A 210 33.90 9.14 72.09
N ASP A 211 34.44 10.09 71.31
CA ASP A 211 34.96 11.36 71.84
C ASP A 211 33.87 12.13 72.60
N ARG A 212 32.66 12.24 72.03
CA ARG A 212 31.51 12.88 72.69
C ARG A 212 31.17 12.19 74.01
N LYS A 213 31.13 10.85 74.04
CA LYS A 213 30.87 10.08 75.26
C LYS A 213 31.95 10.32 76.32
N SER A 214 33.21 10.49 75.93
CA SER A 214 34.29 10.83 76.87
C SER A 214 34.09 12.21 77.50
N VAL A 215 33.69 13.21 76.70
CA VAL A 215 33.36 14.55 77.21
C VAL A 215 32.14 14.50 78.14
N GLU A 216 31.13 13.70 77.81
CA GLU A 216 29.95 13.50 78.67
C GLU A 216 30.32 12.86 80.01
N ALA A 217 31.24 11.90 80.04
CA ALA A 217 31.76 11.32 81.28
C ALA A 217 32.51 12.35 82.13
N ASP A 218 33.30 13.22 81.51
CA ASP A 218 33.98 14.33 82.19
C ASP A 218 32.99 15.34 82.80
N ILE A 219 31.94 15.69 82.06
CA ILE A 219 30.85 16.54 82.54
C ILE A 219 30.19 15.89 83.76
N ALA A 220 29.82 14.61 83.67
CA ALA A 220 29.18 13.90 84.78
C ALA A 220 30.07 13.87 86.03
N ARG A 221 31.38 13.66 85.87
CA ARG A 221 32.35 13.73 86.97
C ARG A 221 32.36 15.11 87.63
N LEU A 222 32.41 16.19 86.86
CA LEU A 222 32.42 17.57 87.36
C LEU A 222 31.08 17.95 88.02
N GLU A 223 29.96 17.54 87.44
CA GLU A 223 28.61 17.76 87.97
C GLU A 223 28.40 17.07 89.32
N ASN A 224 29.01 15.90 89.53
CA ASN A 224 28.97 15.19 90.82
C ASN A 224 29.92 15.81 91.86
N ALA A 225 31.09 16.32 91.46
CA ALA A 225 32.08 16.89 92.38
C ALA A 225 31.73 18.32 92.85
N LEU A 226 31.10 19.12 91.99
CA LEU A 226 30.85 20.53 92.23
C LEU A 226 29.92 20.82 93.43
N PRO A 227 28.83 20.08 93.68
CA PRO A 227 28.01 20.24 94.88
C PRO A 227 28.81 20.04 96.17
N LEU A 228 29.68 19.03 96.21
CA LEU A 228 30.51 18.74 97.38
C LEU A 228 31.49 19.89 97.68
N LEU A 229 32.11 20.44 96.63
CA LEU A 229 33.01 21.58 96.76
C LEU A 229 32.25 22.86 97.16
N ARG A 230 31.05 23.09 96.62
CA ARG A 230 30.17 24.19 97.00
C ARG A 230 29.80 24.14 98.49
N THR A 231 29.36 22.97 98.97
CA THR A 231 29.04 22.79 100.39
C THR A 231 30.27 23.03 101.27
N ARG A 232 31.44 22.52 100.88
CA ARG A 232 32.69 22.72 101.62
C ARG A 232 33.14 24.18 101.64
N SER A 233 33.03 24.88 100.51
CA SER A 233 33.34 26.31 100.40
C SER A 233 32.41 27.15 101.27
N GLN A 234 31.09 26.94 101.17
CA GLN A 234 30.08 27.66 101.97
C GLN A 234 30.30 27.48 103.47
N ALA A 235 30.45 26.24 103.94
CA ALA A 235 30.70 25.95 105.35
C ALA A 235 31.99 26.63 105.86
N ARG A 236 33.03 26.71 105.03
CA ARG A 236 34.30 27.37 105.42
C ARG A 236 34.17 28.89 105.45
N THR A 237 33.44 29.48 104.50
CA THR A 237 33.13 30.90 104.48
C THR A 237 32.33 31.31 105.71
N GLU A 238 31.30 30.55 106.08
CA GLU A 238 30.52 30.80 107.30
C GLU A 238 31.37 30.74 108.59
N LEU A 239 32.28 29.77 108.69
CA LEU A 239 33.20 29.67 109.83
C LEU A 239 34.16 30.87 109.90
N ALA A 240 34.67 31.33 108.75
CA ALA A 240 35.54 32.49 108.68
C ALA A 240 34.78 33.79 109.02
N ASP A 241 33.54 33.95 108.55
CA ASP A 241 32.69 35.12 108.85
C ASP A 241 32.33 35.21 110.35
N LYS A 242 32.17 34.07 111.02
CA LYS A 242 31.95 33.99 112.47
C LYS A 242 33.25 34.13 113.29
N GLY A 243 34.40 34.31 112.66
CA GLY A 243 35.70 34.47 113.31
C GLY A 243 36.37 33.16 113.77
N PHE A 244 35.81 31.99 113.45
CA PHE A 244 36.31 30.68 113.86
C PHE A 244 37.17 29.97 112.80
N GLY A 245 37.56 30.66 111.73
CA GLY A 245 38.33 30.07 110.62
C GLY A 245 39.19 31.07 109.84
N SER A 246 40.17 30.56 109.09
CA SER A 246 41.02 31.39 108.22
C SER A 246 40.26 31.86 106.98
N ARG A 247 40.22 33.18 106.76
CA ARG A 247 39.62 33.78 105.56
C ARG A 247 40.35 33.40 104.27
N LEU A 248 41.67 33.20 104.34
CA LEU A 248 42.48 32.79 103.20
C LEU A 248 42.02 31.43 102.65
N LEU A 249 41.83 30.44 103.53
CA LEU A 249 41.35 29.11 103.14
C LEU A 249 39.93 29.14 102.54
N ALA A 250 39.07 30.05 102.99
CA ALA A 250 37.73 30.23 102.40
C ALA A 250 37.82 30.78 100.97
N LEU A 251 38.69 31.78 100.74
CA LEU A 251 38.94 32.35 99.42
C LEU A 251 39.57 31.35 98.45
N GLU A 252 40.52 30.52 98.93
CA GLU A 252 41.11 29.43 98.11
C GLU A 252 40.05 28.42 97.66
N LEU A 253 39.15 27.99 98.56
CA LEU A 253 38.05 27.08 98.20
C LEU A 253 37.04 27.74 97.24
N GLN A 254 36.79 29.04 97.41
CA GLN A 254 35.93 29.80 96.51
C GLN A 254 36.57 29.93 95.12
N GLN A 255 37.87 30.16 95.04
CA GLN A 255 38.63 30.15 93.78
C GLN A 255 38.54 28.77 93.10
N GLN A 256 38.79 27.68 93.85
CA GLN A 256 38.67 26.31 93.32
C GLN A 256 37.26 26.01 92.81
N GLN A 257 36.22 26.49 93.50
CA GLN A 257 34.84 26.36 93.04
C GLN A 257 34.64 27.05 91.69
N VAL A 258 35.08 28.31 91.57
CA VAL A 258 34.95 29.10 90.34
C VAL A 258 35.71 28.42 89.18
N GLU A 259 36.94 27.97 89.42
CA GLU A 259 37.74 27.22 88.43
C GLU A 259 37.01 25.96 87.95
N MET A 260 36.40 25.19 88.86
CA MET A 260 35.66 23.99 88.51
C MET A 260 34.34 24.28 87.78
N GLU A 261 33.67 25.40 88.10
CA GLU A 261 32.50 25.89 87.36
C GLU A 261 32.86 26.29 85.93
N TYR A 262 33.99 26.99 85.73
CA TYR A 262 34.50 27.30 84.40
C TYR A 262 34.90 26.04 83.63
N ALA A 263 35.55 25.06 84.29
CA ALA A 263 35.88 23.78 83.68
C ALA A 263 34.62 23.04 83.20
N LEU A 264 33.55 23.00 84.01
CA LEU A 264 32.27 22.39 83.65
C LEU A 264 31.63 23.10 82.44
N ARG A 265 31.60 24.45 82.44
CA ARG A 265 31.11 25.23 81.29
C ARG A 265 31.91 24.93 80.03
N GLY A 266 33.23 24.89 80.13
CA GLY A 266 34.11 24.56 79.00
C GLY A 266 33.89 23.15 78.45
N GLN A 267 33.62 22.16 79.31
CA GLN A 267 33.27 20.81 78.87
C GLN A 267 31.89 20.75 78.21
N ARG A 268 30.90 21.49 78.73
CA ARG A 268 29.55 21.58 78.11
C ARG A 268 29.62 22.16 76.69
N HIS A 269 30.41 23.20 76.47
CA HIS A 269 30.66 23.73 75.12
C HIS A 269 31.34 22.70 74.22
N ARG A 270 32.37 21.99 74.72
CA ARG A 270 33.01 20.90 73.95
C ARG A 270 32.03 19.79 73.57
N ARG A 271 31.06 19.46 74.42
CA ARG A 271 30.00 18.48 74.09
C ARG A 271 29.11 18.99 72.96
N GLU A 272 28.74 20.27 72.99
CA GLU A 272 27.94 20.89 71.92
C GLU A 272 28.70 20.90 70.59
N GLU A 273 29.98 21.26 70.59
CA GLU A 273 30.87 21.19 69.43
C GLU A 273 30.98 19.76 68.89
N ALA A 274 31.19 18.77 69.76
CA ALA A 274 31.26 17.37 69.37
C ALA A 274 29.94 16.86 68.79
N ALA A 275 28.79 17.26 69.37
CA ALA A 275 27.47 16.91 68.85
C ALA A 275 27.22 17.52 67.47
N ALA A 276 27.62 18.78 67.26
CA ALA A 276 27.55 19.44 65.96
C ALA A 276 28.43 18.74 64.91
N ALA A 277 29.63 18.30 65.29
CA ALA A 277 30.53 17.54 64.43
C ALA A 277 29.94 16.18 64.01
N VAL A 278 29.34 15.44 64.94
CA VAL A 278 28.61 14.18 64.63
C VAL A 278 27.47 14.45 63.65
N ALA A 279 26.66 15.49 63.89
CA ALA A 279 25.56 15.85 62.99
C ALA A 279 26.04 16.29 61.59
N ALA A 280 27.21 16.93 61.50
CA ALA A 280 27.83 17.27 60.22
C ALA A 280 28.27 16.01 59.44
N LEU A 281 28.92 15.06 60.11
CA LEU A 281 29.34 13.78 59.50
C LEU A 281 28.13 12.93 59.05
N GLN A 282 27.05 12.91 59.83
CA GLN A 282 25.81 12.22 59.44
C GLN A 282 25.21 12.81 58.16
N ARG A 283 25.19 14.14 58.04
CA ARG A 283 24.76 14.82 56.80
C ARG A 283 25.69 14.49 55.62
N GLN A 284 27.00 14.46 55.84
CA GLN A 284 27.97 14.09 54.82
C GLN A 284 27.78 12.63 54.34
N ARG A 285 27.50 11.70 55.27
CA ARG A 285 27.16 10.31 54.93
C ARG A 285 25.91 10.21 54.06
N GLN A 286 24.84 10.91 54.43
CA GLN A 286 23.60 10.96 53.63
C GLN A 286 23.83 11.61 52.26
N GLN A 287 24.69 12.62 52.18
CA GLN A 287 25.09 13.24 50.93
C GLN A 287 25.84 12.25 50.02
N ILE A 288 26.79 11.46 50.55
CA ILE A 288 27.49 10.41 49.77
C ILE A 288 26.50 9.40 49.18
N GLN A 289 25.50 8.98 49.96
CA GLN A 289 24.46 8.06 49.49
C GLN A 289 23.61 8.68 48.39
N SER A 290 23.21 9.94 48.57
CA SER A 290 22.38 10.67 47.60
C SER A 290 23.13 10.95 46.30
N GLU A 291 24.41 11.31 46.39
CA GLU A 291 25.29 11.52 45.23
C GLU A 291 25.52 10.23 44.46
N TYR A 292 25.78 9.12 45.15
CA TYR A 292 25.90 7.81 44.51
C TYR A 292 24.63 7.45 43.72
N LEU A 293 23.46 7.53 44.37
CA LEU A 293 22.18 7.23 43.72
C LEU A 293 21.93 8.16 42.53
N LYS A 294 22.19 9.46 42.67
CA LYS A 294 22.07 10.43 41.57
C LYS A 294 22.95 10.05 40.38
N VAL A 295 24.22 9.71 40.61
CA VAL A 295 25.15 9.31 39.54
C VAL A 295 24.67 8.03 38.85
N VAL A 296 24.31 7.01 39.63
CA VAL A 296 23.82 5.73 39.09
C VAL A 296 22.54 5.92 38.27
N LEU A 297 21.57 6.69 38.77
CA LEU A 297 20.31 6.95 38.07
C LEU A 297 20.54 7.76 36.77
N ASN A 298 21.43 8.75 36.80
CA ASN A 298 21.76 9.52 35.60
C ASN A 298 22.43 8.65 34.53
N GLN A 299 23.40 7.82 34.92
CA GLN A 299 24.05 6.87 34.02
C GLN A 299 23.06 5.82 33.48
N ARG A 300 22.14 5.34 34.32
CA ARG A 300 21.10 4.40 33.92
C ARG A 300 20.20 5.02 32.86
N ASP A 301 19.74 6.25 33.09
CA ASP A 301 18.89 6.99 32.16
C ASP A 301 19.61 7.24 30.82
N GLU A 302 20.90 7.57 30.84
CA GLU A 302 21.72 7.67 29.63
C GLU A 302 21.83 6.33 28.88
N ALA A 303 22.14 5.23 29.59
CA ALA A 303 22.22 3.89 28.99
C ALA A 303 20.86 3.41 28.44
N GLN A 304 19.75 3.74 29.10
CA GLN A 304 18.40 3.44 28.65
C GLN A 304 18.02 4.25 27.40
N ARG A 305 18.31 5.55 27.37
CA ARG A 305 18.11 6.37 26.16
C ARG A 305 18.94 5.84 24.98
N LYS A 306 20.19 5.49 25.21
CA LYS A 306 21.06 4.93 24.18
C LYS A 306 20.52 3.60 23.66
N ALA A 307 20.06 2.72 24.55
CA ALA A 307 19.42 1.46 24.16
C ALA A 307 18.15 1.69 23.32
N ALA A 308 17.30 2.65 23.70
CA ALA A 308 16.09 2.97 22.94
C ALA A 308 16.39 3.49 21.52
N VAL A 309 17.40 4.36 21.37
CA VAL A 309 17.85 4.84 20.05
C VAL A 309 18.40 3.69 19.21
N LEU A 310 19.25 2.85 19.79
CA LEU A 310 19.84 1.70 19.10
C LEU A 310 18.79 0.65 18.71
N GLU A 311 17.72 0.51 19.47
CA GLU A 311 16.61 -0.39 19.15
C GLU A 311 15.85 0.07 17.90
N GLU A 312 15.56 1.38 17.79
CA GLU A 312 14.97 1.96 16.58
C GLU A 312 15.90 1.84 15.36
N GLU A 313 17.20 2.01 15.54
CA GLU A 313 18.18 1.80 14.47
C GLU A 313 18.29 0.32 14.07
N PHE A 314 18.25 -0.60 15.04
CA PHE A 314 18.26 -2.03 14.79
C PHE A 314 17.03 -2.46 13.99
N LEU A 315 15.83 -2.02 14.36
CA LEU A 315 14.60 -2.34 13.62
C LEU A 315 14.67 -1.85 12.16
N LYS A 316 15.21 -0.65 11.93
CA LYS A 316 15.46 -0.15 10.56
C LYS A 316 16.46 -1.01 9.82
N ALA A 317 17.57 -1.40 10.46
CA ALA A 317 18.59 -2.25 9.84
C ALA A 317 18.07 -3.67 9.54
N GLU A 318 17.26 -4.24 10.43
CA GLU A 318 16.60 -5.54 10.24
C GLU A 318 15.65 -5.49 9.04
N GLN A 319 14.82 -4.46 8.94
CA GLN A 319 13.94 -4.26 7.79
C GLN A 319 14.75 -4.13 6.49
N ARG A 320 15.81 -3.32 6.47
CA ARG A 320 16.70 -3.18 5.30
C ARG A 320 17.37 -4.50 4.91
N HIS A 321 17.81 -5.27 5.90
CA HIS A 321 18.39 -6.58 5.67
C HIS A 321 17.37 -7.55 5.06
N GLY A 322 16.13 -7.55 5.55
CA GLY A 322 15.03 -8.34 4.97
C GLY A 322 14.70 -7.96 3.53
N LEU A 323 14.77 -6.67 3.20
CA LEU A 323 14.54 -6.15 1.84
C LEU A 323 15.62 -6.54 0.82
N GLN A 324 16.76 -7.10 1.25
CA GLN A 324 17.75 -7.69 0.34
C GLN A 324 17.23 -8.98 -0.31
N THR A 325 16.15 -9.57 0.20
CA THR A 325 15.50 -10.72 -0.43
C THR A 325 14.14 -10.30 -0.98
N LEU A 326 14.01 -10.30 -2.29
CA LEU A 326 12.75 -10.00 -2.99
C LEU A 326 11.91 -11.28 -3.06
N THR A 327 10.67 -11.20 -2.57
CA THR A 327 9.72 -12.31 -2.54
C THR A 327 8.46 -12.02 -3.35
N ALA A 328 7.76 -13.06 -3.77
CA ALA A 328 6.48 -12.92 -4.46
C ALA A 328 5.38 -12.48 -3.48
N PRO A 329 4.62 -11.40 -3.77
CA PRO A 329 3.54 -10.95 -2.89
C PRO A 329 2.27 -11.81 -3.00
N LEU A 330 2.13 -12.57 -4.09
CA LEU A 330 0.97 -13.43 -4.39
C LEU A 330 1.39 -14.59 -5.30
N ASP A 331 0.54 -15.61 -5.38
CA ASP A 331 0.71 -16.76 -6.29
C ASP A 331 0.50 -16.31 -7.75
N GLY A 332 1.40 -16.72 -8.66
CA GLY A 332 1.28 -16.34 -10.06
C GLY A 332 2.46 -16.76 -10.93
N VAL A 333 2.48 -16.29 -12.17
CA VAL A 333 3.53 -16.56 -13.14
C VAL A 333 4.46 -15.36 -13.28
N VAL A 334 5.77 -15.59 -13.22
CA VAL A 334 6.80 -14.58 -13.44
C VAL A 334 6.87 -14.25 -14.93
N GLN A 335 6.78 -12.96 -15.26
CA GLN A 335 6.92 -12.43 -16.61
C GLN A 335 7.91 -11.27 -16.65
N GLN A 336 8.44 -10.97 -17.83
CA GLN A 336 9.31 -9.80 -18.09
C GLN A 336 10.53 -9.72 -17.15
N LEU A 337 11.18 -10.86 -16.90
CA LEU A 337 12.41 -10.90 -16.11
C LEU A 337 13.52 -10.09 -16.82
N ALA A 338 13.86 -8.93 -16.27
CA ALA A 338 14.81 -7.97 -16.84
C ALA A 338 16.26 -8.21 -16.39
N ILE A 339 16.46 -9.02 -15.35
CA ILE A 339 17.78 -9.36 -14.83
C ILE A 339 18.17 -10.77 -15.29
N HIS A 340 19.37 -10.87 -15.87
CA HIS A 340 19.89 -12.12 -16.43
C HIS A 340 21.31 -12.45 -15.91
N SER A 341 21.96 -11.48 -15.24
CA SER A 341 23.33 -11.59 -14.78
C SER A 341 23.43 -11.51 -13.27
N ILE A 342 24.06 -12.54 -12.69
CA ILE A 342 24.55 -12.50 -11.31
C ILE A 342 25.73 -11.51 -11.25
N GLY A 343 25.78 -10.67 -10.22
CA GLY A 343 26.75 -9.58 -10.08
C GLY A 343 26.32 -8.26 -10.72
N GLY A 344 25.16 -8.23 -11.40
CA GLY A 344 24.58 -6.98 -11.90
C GLY A 344 24.14 -6.06 -10.77
N VAL A 345 24.27 -4.75 -10.96
CA VAL A 345 23.79 -3.73 -10.00
C VAL A 345 22.36 -3.35 -10.35
N VAL A 346 21.50 -3.26 -9.34
CA VAL A 346 20.13 -2.76 -9.49
C VAL A 346 19.96 -1.43 -8.77
N THR A 347 19.13 -0.55 -9.35
CA THR A 347 18.80 0.75 -8.77
C THR A 347 17.40 0.74 -8.12
N PRO A 348 17.11 1.64 -7.16
CA PRO A 348 15.78 1.75 -6.57
C PRO A 348 14.70 1.97 -7.63
N ALA A 349 13.55 1.30 -7.45
CA ALA A 349 12.41 1.35 -8.37
C ALA A 349 12.68 0.82 -9.79
N GLN A 350 13.84 0.20 -10.03
CA GLN A 350 14.07 -0.54 -11.28
C GLN A 350 13.14 -1.76 -11.34
N VAL A 351 12.37 -1.87 -12.42
CA VAL A 351 11.51 -3.04 -12.66
C VAL A 351 12.38 -4.26 -12.94
N LEU A 352 12.30 -5.28 -12.09
CA LEU A 352 13.07 -6.53 -12.25
C LEU A 352 12.25 -7.63 -12.91
N MET A 353 10.97 -7.72 -12.56
CA MET A 353 9.99 -8.65 -13.14
C MET A 353 8.57 -8.23 -12.79
N VAL A 354 7.60 -8.88 -13.43
CA VAL A 354 6.18 -8.69 -13.21
C VAL A 354 5.55 -10.04 -12.88
N ILE A 355 4.76 -10.11 -11.80
CA ILE A 355 4.00 -11.31 -11.43
C ILE A 355 2.56 -11.12 -11.86
N VAL A 356 2.09 -12.07 -12.67
CA VAL A 356 0.70 -12.15 -13.12
C VAL A 356 -0.03 -13.17 -12.24
N PRO A 357 -1.07 -12.77 -11.47
CA PRO A 357 -1.82 -13.69 -10.63
C PRO A 357 -2.49 -14.81 -11.44
N ASP A 358 -2.56 -16.02 -10.89
CA ASP A 358 -3.24 -17.16 -11.56
C ASP A 358 -4.75 -16.93 -11.75
N ASN A 359 -5.36 -16.20 -10.82
CA ASN A 359 -6.79 -15.87 -10.83
C ASN A 359 -7.10 -14.56 -11.56
N ALA A 360 -6.15 -14.00 -12.31
CA ALA A 360 -6.42 -12.83 -13.13
C ALA A 360 -7.44 -13.21 -14.22
N THR A 361 -8.59 -12.52 -14.24
CA THR A 361 -9.50 -12.62 -15.39
C THR A 361 -8.76 -12.11 -16.62
N LEU A 362 -9.06 -12.60 -17.83
CA LEU A 362 -8.42 -12.07 -19.03
C LEU A 362 -9.27 -10.94 -19.62
N GLU A 363 -8.62 -9.82 -19.86
CA GLU A 363 -9.18 -8.71 -20.63
C GLU A 363 -8.55 -8.71 -22.01
N VAL A 364 -9.21 -8.06 -22.95
CA VAL A 364 -8.68 -7.84 -24.29
C VAL A 364 -8.44 -6.35 -24.46
N GLU A 365 -7.22 -6.01 -24.85
CA GLU A 365 -6.88 -4.69 -25.33
C GLU A 365 -6.90 -4.73 -26.86
N ALA A 366 -7.91 -4.09 -27.45
CA ALA A 366 -8.08 -4.02 -28.89
C ALA A 366 -8.08 -2.57 -29.37
N THR A 367 -7.76 -2.36 -30.64
CA THR A 367 -7.68 -1.04 -31.25
C THR A 367 -8.73 -0.92 -32.35
N VAL A 368 -9.54 0.13 -32.25
CA VAL A 368 -10.61 0.45 -33.20
C VAL A 368 -10.15 1.55 -34.12
N GLN A 369 -10.52 1.49 -35.40
CA GLN A 369 -10.24 2.57 -36.33
C GLN A 369 -11.11 3.81 -36.06
N ASN A 370 -10.58 5.01 -36.33
CA ASN A 370 -11.29 6.28 -36.16
C ASN A 370 -12.66 6.34 -36.89
N ARG A 371 -12.86 5.55 -37.95
CA ARG A 371 -14.15 5.53 -38.68
C ARG A 371 -15.29 4.89 -37.87
N ASP A 372 -14.97 3.97 -36.96
CA ASP A 372 -15.94 3.13 -36.25
C ASP A 372 -16.12 3.53 -34.78
N ILE A 373 -15.18 4.30 -34.22
CA ILE A 373 -15.16 4.71 -32.80
C ILE A 373 -16.44 5.45 -32.37
N GLY A 374 -17.04 6.22 -33.27
CA GLY A 374 -18.27 6.98 -32.98
C GLY A 374 -19.48 6.11 -32.66
N PHE A 375 -19.44 4.81 -32.97
CA PHE A 375 -20.54 3.86 -32.76
C PHE A 375 -20.26 2.86 -31.63
N ILE A 376 -19.09 2.92 -30.98
CA ILE A 376 -18.71 2.00 -29.92
C ILE A 376 -18.96 2.63 -28.55
N GLN A 377 -19.67 1.90 -27.69
CA GLN A 377 -20.01 2.34 -26.34
C GLN A 377 -19.73 1.22 -25.32
N PRO A 378 -19.34 1.58 -24.07
CA PRO A 378 -19.27 0.62 -22.99
C PRO A 378 -20.58 -0.16 -22.82
N GLY A 379 -20.48 -1.48 -22.64
CA GLY A 379 -21.59 -2.41 -22.45
C GLY A 379 -22.04 -3.18 -23.70
N GLN A 380 -21.57 -2.80 -24.90
CA GLN A 380 -21.89 -3.52 -26.14
C GLN A 380 -21.35 -4.95 -26.13
N GLU A 381 -22.08 -5.86 -26.77
CA GLU A 381 -21.67 -7.25 -26.98
C GLU A 381 -20.58 -7.33 -28.04
N VAL A 382 -19.59 -8.18 -27.77
CA VAL A 382 -18.42 -8.38 -28.61
C VAL A 382 -18.21 -9.87 -28.81
N GLU A 383 -17.94 -10.26 -30.04
CA GLU A 383 -17.49 -11.62 -30.36
C GLU A 383 -15.98 -11.59 -30.60
N VAL A 384 -15.23 -12.27 -29.75
CA VAL A 384 -13.77 -12.33 -29.81
C VAL A 384 -13.32 -13.59 -30.53
N LYS A 385 -12.59 -13.42 -31.63
CA LYS A 385 -11.99 -14.48 -32.43
C LYS A 385 -10.50 -14.56 -32.11
N ILE A 386 -10.07 -15.64 -31.46
CA ILE A 386 -8.65 -15.85 -31.14
C ILE A 386 -7.93 -16.35 -32.38
N GLU A 387 -6.86 -15.70 -32.83
CA GLU A 387 -6.18 -16.08 -34.08
C GLU A 387 -5.51 -17.46 -34.00
N THR A 388 -5.02 -17.84 -32.81
CA THR A 388 -4.37 -19.14 -32.59
C THR A 388 -5.33 -20.33 -32.72
N PHE A 389 -6.64 -20.11 -32.61
CA PHE A 389 -7.67 -21.15 -32.71
C PHE A 389 -8.70 -20.79 -33.79
N LEU A 390 -8.79 -21.60 -34.84
CA LEU A 390 -9.67 -21.32 -35.97
C LEU A 390 -11.15 -21.20 -35.52
N PHE A 391 -11.70 -19.99 -35.58
CA PHE A 391 -13.05 -19.67 -35.07
C PHE A 391 -14.17 -20.47 -35.76
N THR A 392 -13.97 -20.89 -37.01
CA THR A 392 -14.93 -21.73 -37.74
C THR A 392 -15.06 -23.13 -37.15
N LYS A 393 -14.02 -23.62 -36.46
CA LYS A 393 -13.99 -24.94 -35.82
C LYS A 393 -14.31 -24.87 -34.32
N TYR A 394 -13.78 -23.87 -33.62
CA TYR A 394 -13.84 -23.80 -32.15
C TYR A 394 -14.79 -22.72 -31.61
N GLY A 395 -15.36 -21.89 -32.49
CA GLY A 395 -16.30 -20.82 -32.12
C GLY A 395 -15.61 -19.52 -31.72
N THR A 396 -16.42 -18.59 -31.22
CA THR A 396 -15.99 -17.27 -30.70
C THR A 396 -16.20 -17.21 -29.19
N ILE A 397 -15.51 -16.27 -28.54
CA ILE A 397 -15.71 -16.01 -27.11
C ILE A 397 -16.56 -14.76 -26.97
N PRO A 398 -17.75 -14.86 -26.35
CA PRO A 398 -18.55 -13.68 -26.06
C PRO A 398 -17.84 -12.82 -25.01
N GLY A 399 -17.94 -11.51 -25.19
CA GLY A 399 -17.39 -10.51 -24.30
C GLY A 399 -18.19 -9.21 -24.33
N LYS A 400 -17.83 -8.28 -23.45
CA LYS A 400 -18.48 -6.96 -23.36
C LYS A 400 -17.46 -5.84 -23.33
N VAL A 401 -17.73 -4.75 -24.04
CA VAL A 401 -16.87 -3.55 -23.99
C VAL A 401 -16.93 -2.96 -22.57
N ILE A 402 -15.79 -2.88 -21.89
CA ILE A 402 -15.68 -2.27 -20.55
C ILE A 402 -15.50 -0.77 -20.70
N SER A 403 -14.56 -0.37 -21.56
CA SER A 403 -14.15 1.03 -21.69
C SER A 403 -13.63 1.32 -23.08
N VAL A 404 -13.85 2.56 -23.52
CA VAL A 404 -13.37 3.09 -24.78
C VAL A 404 -12.48 4.29 -24.45
N SER A 405 -11.22 4.27 -24.89
CA SER A 405 -10.31 5.40 -24.73
C SER A 405 -10.84 6.59 -25.52
N ARG A 406 -10.81 7.78 -24.92
CA ARG A 406 -11.16 9.03 -25.61
C ARG A 406 -9.99 9.62 -26.39
N ASP A 407 -8.78 9.14 -26.11
CA ASP A 407 -7.56 9.59 -26.73
C ASP A 407 -7.15 8.64 -27.85
N ALA A 408 -6.89 9.21 -29.02
CA ALA A 408 -6.37 8.49 -30.17
C ALA A 408 -4.86 8.26 -30.02
N VAL A 409 -4.42 7.05 -30.32
CA VAL A 409 -3.01 6.67 -30.39
C VAL A 409 -2.61 6.60 -31.87
N PRO A 410 -1.48 7.22 -32.28
CA PRO A 410 -0.98 7.08 -33.65
C PRO A 410 -0.42 5.67 -33.88
N ASP A 411 -0.92 5.00 -34.91
CA ASP A 411 -0.44 3.72 -35.44
C ASP A 411 0.21 3.92 -36.81
N GLU A 412 1.42 3.38 -37.00
CA GLU A 412 2.22 3.58 -38.22
C GLU A 412 1.52 3.12 -39.51
N LYS A 413 0.59 2.16 -39.43
CA LYS A 413 -0.08 1.57 -40.60
C LYS A 413 -1.53 2.01 -40.74
N ARG A 414 -2.22 2.28 -39.63
CA ARG A 414 -3.67 2.50 -39.60
C ARG A 414 -4.07 3.94 -39.29
N GLY A 415 -3.11 4.83 -39.04
CA GLY A 415 -3.36 6.21 -38.66
C GLY A 415 -3.82 6.30 -37.21
N LEU A 416 -4.81 7.14 -36.91
CA LEU A 416 -5.32 7.28 -35.55
C LEU A 416 -6.22 6.10 -35.16
N VAL A 417 -5.84 5.38 -34.11
CA VAL A 417 -6.60 4.25 -33.54
C VAL A 417 -7.00 4.55 -32.10
N TYR A 418 -8.12 3.97 -31.67
CA TYR A 418 -8.68 4.17 -30.34
C TYR A 418 -8.64 2.84 -29.57
N PRO A 419 -7.86 2.78 -28.47
CA PRO A 419 -7.85 1.60 -27.62
C PRO A 419 -9.20 1.37 -26.93
N ILE A 420 -9.67 0.13 -26.95
CA ILE A 420 -10.84 -0.34 -26.20
C ILE A 420 -10.45 -1.52 -25.33
N ARG A 421 -11.12 -1.65 -24.19
CA ARG A 421 -11.00 -2.82 -23.30
C ARG A 421 -12.26 -3.66 -23.35
N ILE A 422 -12.11 -4.96 -23.50
CA ILE A 422 -13.21 -5.91 -23.58
C ILE A 422 -13.03 -6.98 -22.49
N ALA A 423 -14.07 -7.20 -21.67
CA ALA A 423 -14.14 -8.28 -20.70
C ALA A 423 -14.55 -9.56 -21.44
N LEU A 424 -13.77 -10.63 -21.29
CA LEU A 424 -14.16 -11.96 -21.77
C LEU A 424 -15.11 -12.62 -20.77
N GLU A 425 -16.19 -13.24 -21.23
CA GLU A 425 -17.09 -13.99 -20.33
C GLU A 425 -16.47 -15.30 -19.84
N ARG A 426 -15.48 -15.83 -20.58
CA ARG A 426 -14.76 -17.06 -20.25
C ARG A 426 -13.30 -16.94 -20.66
N SER A 427 -12.40 -17.46 -19.83
CA SER A 427 -10.95 -17.50 -20.06
C SER A 427 -10.45 -18.83 -20.63
N SER A 428 -11.35 -19.77 -20.93
CA SER A 428 -11.03 -21.08 -21.52
C SER A 428 -11.86 -21.37 -22.76
N MET A 429 -11.30 -22.15 -23.68
CA MET A 429 -11.94 -22.61 -24.90
C MET A 429 -11.85 -24.14 -25.00
N ASN A 430 -12.89 -24.79 -25.53
CA ASN A 430 -12.86 -26.23 -25.76
C ASN A 430 -12.22 -26.51 -27.12
N VAL A 431 -11.00 -27.06 -27.10
CA VAL A 431 -10.23 -27.40 -28.30
C VAL A 431 -10.08 -28.93 -28.33
N ASP A 432 -10.70 -29.57 -29.32
CA ASP A 432 -10.64 -31.02 -29.53
C ASP A 432 -11.01 -31.86 -28.28
N GLY A 433 -11.99 -31.40 -27.49
CA GLY A 433 -12.50 -32.09 -26.31
C GLY A 433 -11.72 -31.82 -25.02
N ARG A 434 -10.69 -30.96 -25.06
CA ARG A 434 -9.96 -30.49 -23.87
C ARG A 434 -10.24 -29.02 -23.64
N GLN A 435 -10.52 -28.64 -22.40
CA GLN A 435 -10.51 -27.23 -22.03
C GLN A 435 -9.08 -26.72 -22.02
N VAL A 436 -8.80 -25.73 -22.86
CA VAL A 436 -7.52 -25.03 -22.94
C VAL A 436 -7.74 -23.62 -22.37
N GLU A 437 -6.93 -23.24 -21.39
CA GLU A 437 -6.92 -21.88 -20.88
C GLU A 437 -6.22 -20.95 -21.86
N LEU A 438 -6.77 -19.75 -22.04
CA LEU A 438 -6.16 -18.71 -22.84
C LEU A 438 -4.98 -18.10 -22.09
N GLY A 439 -3.88 -17.86 -22.80
CA GLY A 439 -2.73 -17.14 -22.26
C GLY A 439 -2.86 -15.64 -22.50
N ALA A 440 -2.12 -14.86 -21.71
CA ALA A 440 -1.87 -13.45 -21.99
C ALA A 440 -0.97 -13.30 -23.24
N GLY A 441 -1.22 -12.27 -24.05
CA GLY A 441 -0.46 -11.94 -25.26
C GLY A 441 -0.92 -12.63 -26.55
N MET A 442 -2.04 -13.36 -26.53
CA MET A 442 -2.60 -13.98 -27.75
C MET A 442 -3.23 -12.92 -28.66
N ALA A 443 -2.92 -12.97 -29.95
CA ALA A 443 -3.54 -12.11 -30.96
C ALA A 443 -4.98 -12.53 -31.23
N LEU A 444 -5.84 -11.54 -31.45
CA LEU A 444 -7.27 -11.74 -31.66
C LEU A 444 -7.87 -10.59 -32.48
N THR A 445 -9.01 -10.90 -33.08
CA THR A 445 -9.90 -9.93 -33.70
C THR A 445 -11.23 -9.92 -32.95
N ALA A 446 -11.62 -8.76 -32.47
CA ALA A 446 -12.87 -8.52 -31.76
C ALA A 446 -13.88 -7.84 -32.69
N GLU A 447 -15.07 -8.43 -32.81
CA GLU A 447 -16.18 -7.89 -33.59
C GLU A 447 -17.22 -7.32 -32.62
N VAL A 448 -17.24 -5.99 -32.49
CA VAL A 448 -18.16 -5.26 -31.62
C VAL A 448 -19.47 -5.02 -32.34
N LYS A 449 -20.60 -5.46 -31.77
CA LYS A 449 -21.94 -5.23 -32.35
C LYS A 449 -22.35 -3.78 -32.11
N THR A 450 -22.30 -2.96 -33.15
CA THR A 450 -22.54 -1.52 -33.05
C THR A 450 -23.99 -1.12 -33.36
N ASP A 451 -24.63 -1.81 -34.30
CA ASP A 451 -25.99 -1.47 -34.76
C ASP A 451 -26.71 -2.72 -35.31
N ARG A 452 -28.03 -2.67 -35.41
CA ARG A 452 -28.85 -3.69 -36.07
C ARG A 452 -29.63 -3.06 -37.21
N ARG A 453 -29.34 -3.47 -38.43
CA ARG A 453 -29.95 -2.89 -39.63
C ARG A 453 -30.88 -3.87 -40.31
N ARG A 454 -32.01 -3.39 -40.81
CA ARG A 454 -32.90 -4.22 -41.62
C ARG A 454 -32.27 -4.47 -42.97
N MET A 455 -32.53 -5.63 -43.56
CA MET A 455 -32.00 -5.97 -44.89
C MET A 455 -32.40 -4.95 -45.96
N ILE A 456 -33.59 -4.35 -45.83
CA ILE A 456 -34.08 -3.31 -46.75
C ILE A 456 -33.24 -2.03 -46.72
N ASP A 457 -32.65 -1.69 -45.56
CA ASP A 457 -31.82 -0.50 -45.42
C ASP A 457 -30.50 -0.65 -46.18
N TYR A 458 -29.95 -1.86 -46.25
CA TYR A 458 -28.77 -2.15 -47.08
C TYR A 458 -29.05 -1.95 -48.57
N LEU A 459 -30.20 -2.45 -49.06
CA LEU A 459 -30.63 -2.32 -50.46
C LEU A 459 -30.94 -0.87 -50.86
N LEU A 460 -31.54 -0.09 -49.95
CA LEU A 460 -31.90 1.31 -50.19
C LEU A 460 -30.77 2.31 -49.86
N SER A 461 -29.73 1.89 -49.13
CA SER A 461 -28.61 2.77 -48.73
C SER A 461 -27.91 3.52 -49.88
N PRO A 462 -27.72 2.96 -51.09
CA PRO A 462 -27.09 3.69 -52.19
C PRO A 462 -28.02 4.79 -52.72
N ILE A 463 -29.33 4.51 -52.80
CA ILE A 463 -30.34 5.45 -53.30
C ILE A 463 -30.51 6.62 -52.31
N ALA A 464 -30.47 6.34 -51.01
CA ALA A 464 -30.52 7.35 -49.96
C ALA A 464 -29.30 8.28 -50.00
N ARG A 465 -28.09 7.75 -50.22
CA ARG A 465 -26.85 8.53 -50.38
C ARG A 465 -26.95 9.51 -51.57
N TYR A 466 -27.37 9.02 -52.74
CA TYR A 466 -27.54 9.87 -53.92
C TYR A 466 -28.54 11.00 -53.72
N ARG A 467 -29.64 10.79 -52.96
CA ARG A 467 -30.63 11.84 -52.67
C ARG A 467 -30.11 12.92 -51.72
N GLN A 468 -29.24 12.56 -50.78
CA GLN A 468 -28.65 13.52 -49.83
C GLN A 468 -27.46 14.30 -50.41
N GLU A 469 -26.66 13.69 -51.29
CA GLU A 469 -25.55 14.37 -51.97
C GLU A 469 -26.02 15.25 -53.15
N SER A 470 -27.11 14.88 -53.86
CA SER A 470 -27.63 15.68 -54.99
C SER A 470 -28.37 16.96 -54.59
N LEU A 471 -28.70 17.15 -53.30
CA LEU A 471 -29.35 18.35 -52.77
C LEU A 471 -28.40 19.31 -52.05
N ARG A 472 -27.08 19.04 -52.11
CA ARG A 472 -26.05 19.96 -51.59
C ARG A 472 -24.95 20.14 -52.64
N GLU A 473 -25.08 21.24 -53.38
CA GLU A 473 -23.97 21.81 -54.14
C GLU A 473 -23.03 22.55 -53.17
N ARG A 474 -21.73 22.53 -53.45
CA ARG A 474 -20.67 23.14 -52.61
C ARG A 474 -20.67 24.65 -52.67
#